data_AF-A0A8C2YXB9-F1
#
_entry.id   AF-A0A8C2YXB9-F1
#
_cell.length_a   1.000
_cell.length_b   1.000
_cell.length_c   1.000
_cell.angle_alpha   90.00
_cell.angle_beta   90.00
_cell.angle_gamma   90.00
#
_symmetry.space_group_name_H-M   'P 1'
#
loop_
_entity.id
_entity.type
_entity.pdbx_description
1 polymer ?
#
loop_
_entity_poly.entity_id
_entity_poly.type
_entity_poly.pdbx_seq_one_letter_code
_entity_poly.pdbx_strand_id
1 'polypeptide(L)'
;MFISSQNPPPSFKDFTLVLPAVAVGNVGQLAVDLIVSTLNMSRAGYIHTDCLIPMTGNNPYATCKKDAEELHTPAEVYTAAELKMAVLQIRAPIIQTKLKKFRQLLVSWIKASGFSRTVVLSSSHAYQRDDQQLKGTPLRYLVTPSLLKVSAVALEELGWREMERVPAFPGLTDANTDPRLYVPGGGITKGLYEDSCAEDLPLAVLLLFCSEGDNIPDAFTLVNHLNDWLHLLDTPSQKPNKWKIPTSWSLLFGSGIPPALF
;
A
#
# COMPACT_ATOMS: atom_id res chain seq x y z
N MET A 1 10.89 -14.80 -2.41
CA MET A 1 10.90 -14.77 -3.89
C MET A 1 9.46 -14.96 -4.36
N PHE A 2 9.05 -14.29 -5.45
CA PHE A 2 7.72 -14.50 -6.03
C PHE A 2 7.61 -15.90 -6.63
N ILE A 3 6.50 -16.58 -6.34
CA ILE A 3 6.14 -17.89 -6.88
C ILE A 3 4.83 -17.71 -7.63
N SER A 4 4.82 -18.02 -8.93
CA SER A 4 3.62 -17.90 -9.75
C SER A 4 2.64 -19.03 -9.47
N SER A 5 1.34 -18.71 -9.47
CA SER A 5 0.25 -19.69 -9.49
C SER A 5 -0.18 -20.07 -10.92
N GLN A 6 0.42 -19.47 -11.94
CA GLN A 6 0.07 -19.66 -13.35
C GLN A 6 1.24 -20.31 -14.11
N ASN A 7 0.90 -21.13 -15.12
CA ASN A 7 1.86 -21.72 -16.04
C ASN A 7 1.41 -21.42 -17.49
N PRO A 8 2.14 -20.61 -18.26
CA PRO A 8 3.43 -19.98 -17.93
C PRO A 8 3.30 -18.85 -16.88
N PRO A 9 4.41 -18.47 -16.20
CA PRO A 9 4.40 -17.35 -15.25
C PRO A 9 3.99 -16.03 -15.92
N PRO A 10 3.25 -15.15 -15.21
CA PRO A 10 2.85 -13.86 -15.74
C PRO A 10 4.06 -12.94 -15.88
N SER A 11 4.05 -12.12 -16.94
CA SER A 11 4.99 -11.02 -17.09
C SER A 11 4.43 -9.76 -16.44
N PHE A 12 5.23 -9.14 -15.59
CA PHE A 12 4.92 -7.85 -14.96
C PHE A 12 5.54 -6.66 -15.68
N LYS A 13 6.16 -6.90 -16.83
CA LYS A 13 6.83 -5.84 -17.59
C LYS A 13 5.84 -4.74 -17.96
N ASP A 14 6.22 -3.50 -17.68
CA ASP A 14 5.44 -2.28 -17.89
C ASP A 14 4.21 -2.13 -16.98
N PHE A 15 3.96 -3.07 -16.04
CA PHE A 15 2.86 -2.96 -15.10
C PHE A 15 3.12 -1.86 -14.07
N THR A 16 2.05 -1.23 -13.58
CA THR A 16 2.09 -0.48 -12.32
C THR A 16 1.90 -1.45 -11.17
N LEU A 17 2.85 -1.48 -10.24
CA LEU A 17 2.71 -2.22 -8.98
C LEU A 17 2.13 -1.29 -7.91
N VAL A 18 1.07 -1.73 -7.23
CA VAL A 18 0.61 -1.13 -5.97
C VAL A 18 0.88 -2.11 -4.84
N LEU A 19 1.45 -1.65 -3.73
CA LEU A 19 1.63 -2.48 -2.54
C LEU A 19 1.35 -1.71 -1.25
N PRO A 20 0.88 -2.38 -0.19
CA PRO A 20 0.71 -1.75 1.10
C PRO A 20 2.03 -1.78 1.88
N ALA A 21 2.24 -0.75 2.70
CA ALA A 21 3.05 -0.89 3.89
C ALA A 21 2.19 -1.44 5.04
N VAL A 22 2.72 -2.41 5.78
CA VAL A 22 2.13 -2.83 7.07
C VAL A 22 2.48 -1.74 8.09
N ALA A 23 1.53 -0.84 8.31
CA ALA A 23 1.67 0.41 9.06
C ALA A 23 0.43 0.67 9.93
N VAL A 24 0.49 1.70 10.78
CA VAL A 24 -0.59 2.10 11.71
C VAL A 24 -1.98 2.05 11.06
N GLY A 25 -2.96 1.45 11.74
CA GLY A 25 -4.34 1.36 11.26
C GLY A 25 -4.54 0.52 9.99
N ASN A 26 -3.49 -0.18 9.50
CA ASN A 26 -3.53 -1.05 8.31
C ASN A 26 -4.14 -0.39 7.06
N VAL A 27 -4.09 0.95 6.97
CA VAL A 27 -4.79 1.74 5.94
C VAL A 27 -4.39 1.29 4.53
N GLY A 28 -3.09 1.08 4.29
CA GLY A 28 -2.59 0.59 3.01
C GLY A 28 -3.14 -0.79 2.64
N GLN A 29 -3.19 -1.71 3.61
CA GLN A 29 -3.70 -3.08 3.41
C GLN A 29 -5.21 -3.06 3.11
N LEU A 30 -5.97 -2.22 3.80
CA LEU A 30 -7.39 -2.01 3.54
C LEU A 30 -7.62 -1.31 2.18
N ALA A 31 -6.75 -0.38 1.78
CA ALA A 31 -6.87 0.29 0.49
C ALA A 31 -6.63 -0.68 -0.67
N VAL A 32 -5.60 -1.53 -0.61
CA VAL A 32 -5.39 -2.54 -1.66
C VAL A 32 -6.49 -3.61 -1.69
N ASP A 33 -7.16 -3.87 -0.57
CA ASP A 33 -8.36 -4.71 -0.52
C ASP A 33 -9.49 -4.16 -1.40
N LEU A 34 -9.72 -2.85 -1.32
CA LEU A 34 -10.69 -2.17 -2.16
C LEU A 34 -10.29 -2.28 -3.64
N ILE A 35 -9.02 -2.09 -3.98
CA ILE A 35 -8.53 -2.19 -5.36
C ILE A 35 -8.75 -3.60 -5.92
N VAL A 36 -8.28 -4.64 -5.22
CA VAL A 36 -8.38 -6.03 -5.66
C VAL A 36 -9.84 -6.45 -5.86
N SER A 37 -10.70 -6.10 -4.89
CA SER A 37 -12.13 -6.42 -4.92
C SER A 37 -12.87 -5.67 -6.04
N THR A 38 -12.57 -4.38 -6.23
CA THR A 38 -13.26 -3.52 -7.21
C THR A 38 -12.89 -3.87 -8.63
N LEU A 39 -11.60 -4.10 -8.89
CA LEU A 39 -11.09 -4.44 -10.22
C LEU A 39 -11.21 -5.94 -10.55
N ASN A 40 -11.81 -6.74 -9.65
CA ASN A 40 -11.98 -8.18 -9.79
C ASN A 40 -10.67 -8.89 -10.20
N MET A 41 -9.57 -8.54 -9.52
CA MET A 41 -8.23 -8.97 -9.91
C MET A 41 -8.04 -10.48 -9.66
N SER A 42 -7.31 -11.14 -10.55
CA SER A 42 -6.99 -12.57 -10.41
C SER A 42 -5.67 -12.77 -9.67
N ARG A 43 -5.59 -13.83 -8.84
CA ARG A 43 -4.35 -14.19 -8.15
C ARG A 43 -3.30 -14.69 -9.15
N ALA A 44 -2.17 -14.00 -9.19
CA ALA A 44 -1.02 -14.29 -10.06
C ALA A 44 0.05 -15.16 -9.38
N GLY A 45 0.09 -15.13 -8.05
CA GLY A 45 1.03 -15.90 -7.24
C GLY A 45 1.18 -15.34 -5.83
N TYR A 46 2.28 -15.70 -5.17
CA TYR A 46 2.56 -15.29 -3.79
C TYR A 46 4.05 -15.02 -3.55
N ILE A 47 4.36 -14.25 -2.51
CA ILE A 47 5.73 -13.98 -2.08
C ILE A 47 6.13 -15.02 -1.03
N HIS A 48 6.93 -16.00 -1.42
CA HIS A 48 7.50 -16.96 -0.48
C HIS A 48 8.66 -16.33 0.29
N THR A 49 8.51 -16.16 1.60
CA THR A 49 9.53 -15.56 2.46
C THR A 49 9.38 -16.01 3.91
N ASP A 50 10.50 -16.05 4.63
CA ASP A 50 10.57 -16.29 6.08
C ASP A 50 10.49 -14.99 6.89
N CYS A 51 10.21 -13.86 6.25
CA CYS A 51 10.14 -12.54 6.88
C CYS A 51 8.76 -12.20 7.44
N LEU A 52 7.72 -12.94 7.08
CA LEU A 52 6.34 -12.73 7.52
C LEU A 52 5.96 -13.79 8.55
N ILE A 53 5.07 -13.44 9.47
CA ILE A 53 4.47 -14.43 10.36
C ILE A 53 3.68 -15.45 9.50
N PRO A 54 3.90 -16.77 9.66
CA PRO A 54 3.15 -17.77 8.93
C PRO A 54 1.66 -17.66 9.21
N MET A 55 0.86 -17.63 8.15
CA MET A 55 -0.60 -17.60 8.23
C MET A 55 -1.17 -18.40 7.07
N THR A 56 -2.37 -18.93 7.26
CA THR A 56 -3.20 -19.39 6.17
C THR A 56 -4.66 -19.11 6.47
N GLY A 57 -5.45 -18.90 5.42
CA GLY A 57 -6.86 -18.57 5.56
C GLY A 57 -7.63 -18.88 4.28
N ASN A 58 -8.93 -18.65 4.34
CA ASN A 58 -9.83 -18.71 3.21
C ASN A 58 -9.65 -17.50 2.27
N ASN A 59 -10.30 -17.54 1.11
CA ASN A 59 -10.26 -16.44 0.15
C ASN A 59 -10.94 -15.18 0.70
N PRO A 60 -10.20 -14.08 0.93
CA PRO A 60 -10.76 -12.85 1.49
C PRO A 60 -11.64 -12.07 0.51
N TYR A 61 -11.59 -12.42 -0.78
CA TYR A 61 -12.33 -11.79 -1.88
C TYR A 61 -13.40 -12.72 -2.47
N ALA A 62 -13.75 -13.82 -1.78
CA ALA A 62 -14.65 -14.84 -2.28
C ALA A 62 -15.97 -14.25 -2.79
N THR A 63 -16.37 -14.68 -3.99
CA THR A 63 -17.61 -14.26 -4.67
C THR A 63 -18.64 -15.38 -4.74
N CYS A 64 -18.22 -16.63 -4.54
CA CYS A 64 -19.09 -17.80 -4.52
C CYS A 64 -18.62 -18.80 -3.45
N LYS A 65 -19.28 -19.96 -3.33
CA LYS A 65 -18.85 -21.00 -2.38
C LYS A 65 -17.57 -21.71 -2.83
N LYS A 66 -17.35 -21.81 -4.13
CA LYS A 66 -16.26 -22.60 -4.71
C LYS A 66 -14.89 -21.93 -4.52
N ASP A 67 -14.82 -20.61 -4.68
CA ASP A 67 -13.58 -19.84 -4.48
C ASP A 67 -13.33 -19.51 -3.00
N ALA A 68 -14.35 -19.60 -2.13
CA ALA A 68 -14.21 -19.39 -0.69
C ALA A 68 -13.29 -20.41 -0.01
N GLU A 69 -13.22 -21.64 -0.51
CA GLU A 69 -12.40 -22.72 0.05
C GLU A 69 -10.94 -22.70 -0.42
N GLU A 70 -10.58 -21.78 -1.32
CA GLU A 70 -9.18 -21.64 -1.73
C GLU A 70 -8.29 -21.26 -0.55
N LEU A 71 -7.10 -21.86 -0.50
CA LEU A 71 -6.10 -21.56 0.50
C LEU A 71 -5.35 -20.29 0.12
N HIS A 72 -5.34 -19.32 1.03
CA HIS A 72 -4.61 -18.06 0.88
C HIS A 72 -3.46 -17.96 1.88
N THR A 73 -2.44 -17.21 1.47
CA THR A 73 -1.15 -17.09 2.17
C THR A 73 -0.87 -15.64 2.60
N PRO A 74 0.19 -15.39 3.41
CA PRO A 74 0.43 -14.08 4.01
C PRO A 74 0.71 -12.94 3.04
N ALA A 75 1.22 -13.22 1.83
CA ALA A 75 1.58 -12.19 0.87
C ALA A 75 1.32 -12.68 -0.56
N GLU A 76 0.32 -12.11 -1.22
CA GLU A 76 -0.18 -12.57 -2.50
C GLU A 76 -0.20 -11.45 -3.53
N VAL A 77 0.07 -11.80 -4.78
CA VAL A 77 0.08 -10.86 -5.90
C VAL A 77 -1.13 -11.12 -6.77
N TYR A 78 -1.87 -10.06 -7.05
CA TYR A 78 -3.04 -10.04 -7.90
C TYR A 78 -2.79 -9.20 -9.15
N THR A 79 -3.44 -9.52 -10.26
CA THR A 79 -3.27 -8.81 -11.53
C THR A 79 -4.58 -8.46 -12.20
N ALA A 80 -4.61 -7.29 -12.83
CA ALA A 80 -5.59 -6.90 -13.83
C ALA A 80 -4.83 -6.59 -15.12
N ALA A 81 -4.76 -7.57 -16.01
CA ALA A 81 -3.92 -7.50 -17.22
C ALA A 81 -4.34 -6.34 -18.15
N GLU A 82 -5.65 -6.10 -18.28
CA GLU A 82 -6.21 -5.02 -19.11
C GLU A 82 -5.74 -3.63 -18.67
N LEU A 83 -5.54 -3.45 -17.36
CA LEU A 83 -5.06 -2.20 -16.77
C LEU A 83 -3.54 -2.15 -16.60
N LYS A 84 -2.82 -3.21 -17.00
CA LYS A 84 -1.39 -3.43 -16.69
C LYS A 84 -1.10 -3.11 -15.22
N MET A 85 -1.92 -3.66 -14.32
CA MET A 85 -1.81 -3.42 -12.89
C MET A 85 -1.54 -4.71 -12.13
N ALA A 86 -0.59 -4.65 -11.21
CA ALA A 86 -0.34 -5.67 -10.21
C ALA A 86 -0.55 -5.08 -8.82
N VAL A 87 -1.13 -5.86 -7.92
CA VAL A 87 -1.30 -5.49 -6.52
C VAL A 87 -0.69 -6.57 -5.64
N LEU A 88 0.28 -6.21 -4.82
CA LEU A 88 0.72 -7.06 -3.72
C LEU A 88 -0.19 -6.78 -2.52
N GLN A 89 -0.76 -7.80 -1.90
CA GLN A 89 -1.44 -7.71 -0.61
C GLN A 89 -0.61 -8.44 0.44
N ILE A 90 -0.46 -7.85 1.63
CA ILE A 90 0.22 -8.43 2.78
C ILE A 90 -0.80 -8.53 3.92
N ARG A 91 -1.00 -9.73 4.46
CA ARG A 91 -1.98 -10.03 5.51
C ARG A 91 -1.36 -10.34 6.86
N ALA A 92 -0.06 -10.65 6.88
CA ALA A 92 0.65 -10.96 8.12
C ALA A 92 1.65 -9.86 8.50
N PRO A 93 1.90 -9.66 9.80
CA PRO A 93 2.98 -8.81 10.28
C PRO A 93 4.35 -9.26 9.75
N ILE A 94 5.24 -8.29 9.55
CA ILE A 94 6.65 -8.55 9.23
C ILE A 94 7.40 -8.79 10.55
N ILE A 95 8.21 -9.86 10.59
CA ILE A 95 9.07 -10.17 11.73
C ILE A 95 10.07 -9.02 11.92
N GLN A 96 10.07 -8.41 13.11
CA GLN A 96 10.80 -7.16 13.39
C GLN A 96 12.30 -7.26 13.08
N THR A 97 12.93 -8.40 13.40
CA THR A 97 14.37 -8.63 13.13
C THR A 97 14.69 -8.83 11.64
N LYS A 98 13.67 -9.03 10.80
CA LYS A 98 13.80 -9.31 9.36
C LYS A 98 13.32 -8.17 8.47
N LEU A 99 12.98 -6.99 9.02
CA LEU A 99 12.51 -5.84 8.24
C LEU A 99 13.45 -5.47 7.09
N LYS A 100 14.76 -5.37 7.35
CA LYS A 100 15.75 -5.06 6.31
C LYS A 100 15.79 -6.13 5.21
N LYS A 101 15.80 -7.41 5.60
CA LYS A 101 15.78 -8.55 4.68
C LYS A 101 14.53 -8.52 3.79
N PHE A 102 13.37 -8.22 4.37
CA PHE A 102 12.12 -8.14 3.62
C PHE A 102 12.14 -7.00 2.59
N ARG A 103 12.64 -5.81 2.96
CA ARG A 103 12.79 -4.70 2.01
C ARG A 103 13.72 -5.04 0.86
N GLN A 104 14.89 -5.61 1.15
CA GLN A 104 15.84 -6.05 0.12
C GLN A 104 15.20 -7.07 -0.85
N LEU A 105 14.38 -7.98 -0.32
CA LEU A 105 13.62 -8.93 -1.13
C LEU A 105 12.60 -8.22 -2.03
N LEU A 106 11.83 -7.26 -1.51
CA LEU A 106 10.87 -6.48 -2.29
C LEU A 106 11.55 -5.67 -3.40
N VAL A 107 12.60 -4.92 -3.05
CA VAL A 107 13.40 -4.12 -4.00
C VAL A 107 13.96 -5.01 -5.12
N SER A 108 14.55 -6.16 -4.76
CA SER A 108 15.07 -7.12 -5.73
C SER A 108 13.98 -7.67 -6.64
N TRP A 109 12.81 -7.98 -6.09
CA TRP A 109 11.67 -8.48 -6.86
C TRP A 109 11.09 -7.42 -7.81
N ILE A 110 10.92 -6.18 -7.33
CA ILE A 110 10.42 -5.05 -8.14
C ILE A 110 11.35 -4.82 -9.33
N LYS A 111 12.66 -4.76 -9.07
CA LYS A 111 13.71 -4.59 -10.10
C LYS A 111 13.68 -5.70 -11.13
N ALA A 112 13.64 -6.96 -10.68
CA ALA A 112 13.63 -8.13 -11.57
C ALA A 112 12.35 -8.27 -12.40
N SER A 113 11.22 -7.74 -11.90
CA SER A 113 9.90 -7.87 -12.54
C SER A 113 9.66 -6.84 -13.65
N GLY A 114 10.44 -5.75 -13.70
CA GLY A 114 10.34 -4.75 -14.77
C GLY A 114 9.08 -3.89 -14.73
N PHE A 115 8.54 -3.62 -13.54
CA PHE A 115 7.42 -2.70 -13.36
C PHE A 115 7.76 -1.30 -13.88
N SER A 116 6.81 -0.63 -14.54
CA SER A 116 6.99 0.73 -15.04
C SER A 116 7.03 1.77 -13.92
N ARG A 117 6.22 1.55 -12.87
CA ARG A 117 6.23 2.32 -11.63
C ARG A 117 5.71 1.48 -10.47
N THR A 118 6.07 1.87 -9.26
CA THR A 118 5.59 1.27 -8.01
C THR A 118 4.96 2.35 -7.13
N VAL A 119 3.79 2.06 -6.55
CA VAL A 119 3.11 2.94 -5.59
C VAL A 119 2.92 2.20 -4.28
N VAL A 120 3.50 2.73 -3.21
CA VAL A 120 3.35 2.21 -1.85
C VAL A 120 2.23 2.96 -1.15
N LEU A 121 1.20 2.25 -0.70
CA LEU A 121 0.12 2.81 0.12
C LEU A 121 0.48 2.64 1.60
N SER A 122 0.64 3.74 2.31
CA SER A 122 1.11 3.78 3.70
C SER A 122 0.24 4.68 4.56
N SER A 123 0.48 4.58 5.86
CA SER A 123 -0.06 5.49 6.88
C SER A 123 1.03 5.92 7.86
N SER A 124 0.73 6.93 8.68
CA SER A 124 1.57 7.43 9.78
C SER A 124 0.71 7.93 10.94
N HIS A 125 1.26 7.95 12.15
CA HIS A 125 0.52 8.38 13.34
C HIS A 125 0.06 9.84 13.25
N ALA A 126 -1.26 10.06 13.31
CA ALA A 126 -1.86 11.40 13.25
C ALA A 126 -1.55 12.27 14.48
N TYR A 127 -1.32 11.65 15.65
CA TYR A 127 -1.01 12.35 16.89
C TYR A 127 0.45 12.87 16.95
N GLN A 128 1.30 12.50 15.99
CA GLN A 128 2.67 13.00 15.87
C GLN A 128 2.83 14.02 14.73
N ARG A 129 1.73 14.56 14.21
CA ARG A 129 1.75 15.59 13.18
C ARG A 129 2.27 16.92 13.73
N ASP A 130 2.99 17.64 12.89
CA ASP A 130 3.33 19.05 13.14
C ASP A 130 2.23 20.02 12.64
N ASP A 131 2.39 21.30 12.96
CA ASP A 131 1.43 22.35 12.59
C ASP A 131 1.24 22.51 11.07
N GLN A 132 2.24 22.13 10.25
CA GLN A 132 2.14 22.19 8.79
C GLN A 132 1.27 21.03 8.27
N GLN A 133 1.40 19.87 8.92
CA GLN A 133 0.64 18.64 8.63
C GLN A 133 -0.82 18.69 9.10
N LEU A 134 -1.16 19.63 9.98
CA LEU A 134 -2.55 19.90 10.38
C LEU A 134 -3.31 20.77 9.36
N LYS A 135 -2.61 21.44 8.43
CA LYS A 135 -3.22 22.33 7.44
C LYS A 135 -3.54 21.58 6.15
N GLY A 136 -4.82 21.56 5.77
CA GLY A 136 -5.28 21.01 4.49
C GLY A 136 -5.49 19.50 4.54
N THR A 137 -5.22 18.81 3.44
CA THR A 137 -5.38 17.35 3.36
C THR A 137 -4.38 16.61 4.27
N PRO A 138 -4.81 15.53 4.95
CA PRO A 138 -3.93 14.65 5.70
C PRO A 138 -3.07 13.72 4.81
N LEU A 139 -3.19 13.80 3.48
CA LEU A 139 -2.34 13.07 2.55
C LEU A 139 -0.97 13.74 2.42
N ARG A 140 0.08 12.92 2.39
CA ARG A 140 1.43 13.28 1.94
C ARG A 140 1.93 12.28 0.92
N TYR A 141 2.86 12.72 0.07
CA TYR A 141 3.55 11.82 -0.83
C TYR A 141 5.07 11.86 -0.64
N LEU A 142 5.74 10.80 -1.07
CA LEU A 142 7.17 10.76 -1.34
C LEU A 142 7.34 10.22 -2.76
N VAL A 143 8.36 10.68 -3.47
CA VAL A 143 8.61 10.22 -4.83
C VAL A 143 10.10 10.12 -5.09
N THR A 144 10.52 8.98 -5.64
CA THR A 144 11.91 8.74 -6.02
C THR A 144 12.33 9.66 -7.17
N PRO A 145 13.62 10.01 -7.28
CA PRO A 145 14.11 10.87 -8.35
C PRO A 145 13.79 10.35 -9.76
N SER A 146 13.81 9.03 -9.98
CA SER A 146 13.48 8.43 -11.28
C SER A 146 12.01 8.63 -11.66
N LEU A 147 11.07 8.44 -10.72
CA LEU A 147 9.65 8.61 -11.00
C LEU A 147 9.24 10.10 -11.05
N LEU A 148 9.91 10.96 -10.28
CA LEU A 148 9.63 12.40 -10.26
C LEU A 148 9.83 13.03 -11.64
N LYS A 149 10.87 12.64 -12.38
CA LYS A 149 11.14 13.12 -13.76
C LYS A 149 9.95 12.95 -14.71
N VAL A 150 9.13 11.92 -14.48
CA VAL A 150 8.00 11.57 -15.34
C VAL A 150 6.65 12.03 -14.75
N SER A 151 6.57 12.16 -13.42
CA SER A 151 5.30 12.39 -12.71
C SER A 151 5.16 13.79 -12.10
N ALA A 152 6.16 14.68 -12.24
CA ALA A 152 6.16 16.00 -11.62
C ALA A 152 4.91 16.83 -11.96
N VAL A 153 4.54 16.89 -13.24
CA VAL A 153 3.37 17.66 -13.70
C VAL A 153 2.08 17.13 -13.09
N ALA A 154 1.87 15.81 -13.13
CA ALA A 154 0.67 15.19 -12.54
C ALA A 154 0.60 15.43 -11.02
N LEU A 155 1.71 15.35 -10.29
CA LEU A 155 1.75 15.60 -8.85
C LEU A 155 1.46 17.07 -8.50
N GLU A 156 1.91 18.01 -9.34
CA GLU A 156 1.61 19.43 -9.20
C GLU A 156 0.12 19.72 -9.45
N GLU A 157 -0.46 19.15 -10.51
CA GLU A 157 -1.89 19.26 -10.82
C GLU A 157 -2.80 18.69 -9.71
N LEU A 158 -2.36 17.61 -9.06
CA LEU A 158 -3.07 17.01 -7.92
C LEU A 158 -3.03 17.88 -6.65
N GLY A 159 -2.12 18.87 -6.59
CA GLY A 159 -1.98 19.77 -5.43
C GLY A 159 -1.57 19.06 -4.14
N TRP A 160 -1.00 17.85 -4.23
CA TRP A 160 -0.54 17.10 -3.08
C TRP A 160 0.72 17.74 -2.49
N ARG A 161 0.94 17.52 -1.19
CA ARG A 161 2.14 17.99 -0.49
C ARG A 161 3.12 16.85 -0.29
N GLU A 162 4.38 17.11 -0.59
CA GLU A 162 5.47 16.18 -0.26
C GLU A 162 5.61 16.08 1.27
N MET A 163 5.96 14.90 1.76
CA MET A 163 6.20 14.65 3.17
C MET A 163 7.35 15.52 3.68
N GLU A 164 7.06 16.30 4.72
CA GLU A 164 8.00 17.23 5.31
C GLU A 164 9.18 16.48 5.96
N ARG A 165 10.39 17.03 5.81
CA ARG A 165 11.57 16.52 6.51
C ARG A 165 11.75 17.28 7.81
N VAL A 166 12.00 16.54 8.89
CA VAL A 166 12.16 17.11 10.22
C VAL A 166 13.64 17.32 10.54
N PRO A 167 14.01 18.35 11.32
CA PRO A 167 15.37 18.47 11.85
C PRO A 167 15.77 17.22 12.61
N ALA A 168 17.05 16.86 12.55
CA ALA A 168 17.59 15.74 13.32
C ALA A 168 17.41 15.95 14.84
N PHE A 169 17.51 17.20 15.28
CA PHE A 169 17.39 17.62 16.67
C PHE A 169 16.41 18.79 16.81
N PRO A 170 15.26 18.61 17.49
CA PRO A 170 14.32 19.71 17.72
C PRO A 170 14.99 20.86 18.49
N GLY A 171 14.91 22.08 17.95
CA GLY A 171 15.47 23.29 18.58
C GLY A 171 16.95 23.55 18.33
N LEU A 172 17.67 22.64 17.67
CA LEU A 172 19.05 22.85 17.23
C LEU A 172 19.05 23.04 15.70
N THR A 173 19.09 24.30 15.26
CA THR A 173 19.26 24.66 13.85
C THR A 173 20.74 24.63 13.48
N ASP A 174 21.39 23.48 13.66
CA ASP A 174 22.72 23.29 13.08
C ASP A 174 22.57 23.12 11.58
N ALA A 175 23.04 24.12 10.83
CA ALA A 175 23.01 24.16 9.36
C ALA A 175 23.74 22.98 8.69
N ASN A 176 24.50 22.19 9.46
CA ASN A 176 25.27 21.03 9.00
C ASN A 176 24.54 19.69 9.19
N THR A 177 23.32 19.67 9.73
CA THR A 177 22.53 18.42 9.87
C THR A 177 21.46 18.34 8.80
N ASP A 178 21.56 17.34 7.92
CA ASP A 178 20.54 17.10 6.91
C ASP A 178 19.19 16.75 7.54
N PRO A 179 18.10 17.38 7.10
CA PRO A 179 16.77 17.09 7.61
C PRO A 179 16.37 15.66 7.25
N ARG A 180 15.87 14.93 8.24
CA ARG A 180 15.56 13.49 8.14
C ARG A 180 14.11 13.27 7.76
N LEU A 181 13.88 12.25 6.95
CA LEU A 181 12.53 11.72 6.76
C LEU A 181 12.08 11.01 8.05
N TYR A 182 10.89 11.36 8.53
CA TYR A 182 10.30 10.81 9.75
C TYR A 182 8.87 10.36 9.49
N VAL A 183 8.62 9.06 9.62
CA VAL A 183 7.32 8.43 9.31
C VAL A 183 6.91 7.50 10.47
N PRO A 184 6.41 8.06 11.59
CA PRO A 184 6.10 7.29 12.78
C PRO A 184 4.95 6.31 12.54
N GLY A 185 5.14 5.05 12.91
CA GLY A 185 4.15 3.99 12.64
C GLY A 185 4.08 3.57 11.16
N GLY A 186 4.94 4.08 10.29
CA GLY A 186 4.95 3.76 8.85
C GLY A 186 5.57 2.41 8.47
N GLY A 187 5.85 1.53 9.43
CA GLY A 187 6.43 0.21 9.17
C GLY A 187 7.72 0.27 8.33
N ILE A 188 7.71 -0.38 7.16
CA ILE A 188 8.86 -0.40 6.24
C ILE A 188 8.95 0.82 5.31
N THR A 189 7.96 1.72 5.29
CA THR A 189 7.80 2.78 4.29
C THR A 189 9.05 3.64 4.11
N LYS A 190 9.58 4.21 5.19
CA LYS A 190 10.79 5.03 5.14
C LYS A 190 11.96 4.27 4.52
N GLY A 191 12.25 3.08 5.05
CA GLY A 191 13.38 2.27 4.59
C GLY A 191 13.20 1.80 3.15
N LEU A 192 11.96 1.47 2.73
CA LEU A 192 11.69 1.00 1.38
C LEU A 192 11.85 2.15 0.37
N TYR A 193 11.42 3.35 0.74
CA TYR A 193 11.65 4.56 -0.05
C TYR A 193 13.14 4.87 -0.20
N GLU A 194 13.90 4.85 0.91
CA GLU A 194 15.35 5.09 0.89
C GLU A 194 16.11 4.03 0.07
N ASP A 195 15.80 2.74 0.27
CA ASP A 195 16.39 1.63 -0.50
C ASP A 195 16.05 1.78 -2.00
N SER A 196 14.84 2.26 -2.33
CA SER A 196 14.39 2.48 -3.72
C SER A 196 15.06 3.68 -4.38
N CYS A 197 15.31 4.76 -3.63
CA CYS A 197 16.12 5.88 -4.11
C CYS A 197 17.55 5.43 -4.43
N ALA A 198 18.15 4.59 -3.57
CA ALA A 198 19.51 4.09 -3.76
C ALA A 198 19.64 3.15 -4.97
N GLU A 199 18.58 2.40 -5.27
CA GLU A 199 18.51 1.47 -6.41
C GLU A 199 17.87 2.06 -7.68
N ASP A 200 17.58 3.37 -7.68
CA ASP A 200 16.95 4.14 -8.77
C ASP A 200 15.59 3.57 -9.24
N LEU A 201 14.83 2.93 -8.34
CA LEU A 201 13.54 2.36 -8.68
C LEU A 201 12.46 3.45 -8.82
N PRO A 202 11.60 3.39 -9.87
CA PRO A 202 10.51 4.35 -10.04
C PRO A 202 9.39 4.08 -9.03
N LEU A 203 9.53 4.64 -7.83
CA LEU A 203 8.62 4.45 -6.71
C LEU A 203 8.04 5.77 -6.19
N ALA A 204 6.75 5.75 -5.84
CA ALA A 204 6.09 6.76 -5.03
C ALA A 204 5.49 6.12 -3.78
N VAL A 205 5.35 6.91 -2.72
CA VAL A 205 4.59 6.55 -1.51
C VAL A 205 3.42 7.52 -1.42
N LEU A 206 2.21 7.01 -1.23
CA LEU A 206 1.06 7.78 -0.78
C LEU A 206 0.80 7.45 0.68
N LEU A 207 0.76 8.49 1.51
CA LEU A 207 0.74 8.35 2.96
C LEU A 207 -0.41 9.15 3.57
N LEU A 208 -1.22 8.50 4.39
CA LEU A 208 -2.28 9.16 5.15
C LEU A 208 -1.96 9.18 6.64
N PHE A 209 -2.14 10.32 7.29
CA PHE A 209 -2.08 10.37 8.74
C PHE A 209 -3.37 9.81 9.35
N CYS A 210 -3.27 8.79 10.21
CA CYS A 210 -4.42 8.19 10.88
C CYS A 210 -4.13 7.84 12.36
N SER A 211 -5.20 7.57 13.09
CA SER A 211 -5.17 6.96 14.42
C SER A 211 -5.60 5.50 14.32
N GLU A 212 -5.19 4.65 15.27
CA GLU A 212 -5.71 3.27 15.35
C GLU A 212 -7.23 3.26 15.58
N GLY A 213 -7.92 2.25 15.05
CA GLY A 213 -9.35 2.06 15.24
C GLY A 213 -10.04 1.57 13.97
N ASP A 214 -11.22 2.11 13.69
CA ASP A 214 -11.91 1.88 12.41
C ASP A 214 -11.31 2.78 11.32
N ASN A 215 -10.39 2.21 10.55
CA ASN A 215 -9.70 2.89 9.46
C ASN A 215 -10.30 2.57 8.08
N ILE A 216 -11.54 2.05 8.03
CA ILE A 216 -12.26 1.90 6.75
C ILE A 216 -12.35 3.25 6.02
N PRO A 217 -12.78 4.37 6.64
CA PRO A 217 -12.86 5.66 5.94
C PRO A 217 -11.51 6.14 5.41
N ASP A 218 -10.45 5.92 6.18
CA ASP A 218 -9.07 6.27 5.79
C ASP A 218 -8.61 5.48 4.55
N ALA A 219 -8.97 4.20 4.46
CA ALA A 219 -8.66 3.37 3.30
C ALA A 219 -9.38 3.88 2.04
N PHE A 220 -10.65 4.28 2.17
CA PHE A 220 -11.41 4.92 1.09
C PHE A 220 -10.78 6.25 0.67
N THR A 221 -10.38 7.10 1.61
CA THR A 221 -9.68 8.37 1.30
C THR A 221 -8.37 8.11 0.55
N LEU A 222 -7.56 7.17 1.03
CA LEU A 222 -6.27 6.85 0.41
C LEU A 222 -6.42 6.30 -1.01
N VAL A 223 -7.37 5.39 -1.24
CA VAL A 223 -7.60 4.82 -2.57
C VAL A 223 -8.26 5.82 -3.54
N ASN A 224 -9.08 6.76 -3.04
CA ASN A 224 -9.61 7.85 -3.86
C ASN A 224 -8.48 8.74 -4.37
N HIS A 225 -7.54 9.13 -3.51
CA HIS A 225 -6.35 9.87 -3.95
C HIS A 225 -5.52 9.08 -4.96
N LEU A 226 -5.29 7.79 -4.73
CA LEU A 226 -4.63 6.96 -5.74
C LEU A 226 -5.37 6.99 -7.09
N ASN A 227 -6.69 6.97 -7.06
CA ASN A 227 -7.52 7.01 -8.27
C ASN A 227 -7.55 8.38 -8.94
N ASP A 228 -7.44 9.48 -8.19
CA ASP A 228 -7.25 10.82 -8.77
C ASP A 228 -5.98 10.87 -9.63
N TRP A 229 -4.94 10.10 -9.26
CA TRP A 229 -3.70 10.03 -10.01
C TRP A 229 -3.69 8.97 -11.13
N LEU A 230 -4.19 7.78 -10.85
CA LEU A 230 -4.07 6.64 -11.77
C LEU A 230 -5.33 6.38 -12.61
N HIS A 231 -6.44 7.06 -12.32
CA HIS A 231 -7.72 6.92 -13.02
C HIS A 231 -8.16 5.44 -13.17
N LEU A 232 -8.08 4.67 -12.09
CA LEU A 232 -8.35 3.22 -12.08
C LEU A 232 -9.80 2.88 -12.37
N LEU A 233 -10.69 3.74 -11.92
CA LEU A 233 -12.10 3.71 -12.25
C LEU A 233 -12.34 4.78 -13.30
N ASP A 234 -12.99 4.41 -14.41
CA ASP A 234 -13.53 5.39 -15.35
C ASP A 234 -14.26 6.46 -14.54
N THR A 235 -14.01 7.74 -14.79
CA THR A 235 -14.84 8.84 -14.27
C THR A 235 -16.07 8.96 -15.16
N PRO A 236 -17.28 8.55 -14.74
CA PRO A 236 -18.45 8.65 -15.58
C PRO A 236 -19.43 9.59 -14.88
N SER A 237 -19.90 10.60 -15.60
CA SER A 237 -21.33 10.95 -15.58
C SER A 237 -22.10 10.50 -14.31
N GLN A 238 -22.04 11.31 -13.26
CA GLN A 238 -23.00 11.32 -12.14
C GLN A 238 -23.08 10.11 -11.18
N LYS A 239 -22.20 9.10 -11.23
CA LYS A 239 -22.18 8.05 -10.18
C LYS A 239 -20.93 8.14 -9.30
N PRO A 240 -21.07 8.08 -7.95
CA PRO A 240 -19.91 8.08 -7.06
C PRO A 240 -19.02 6.87 -7.34
N ASN A 241 -17.71 7.07 -7.32
CA ASN A 241 -16.68 6.02 -7.43
C ASN A 241 -17.02 4.88 -6.46
N LYS A 242 -17.50 3.76 -6.98
CA LYS A 242 -18.03 2.68 -6.15
C LYS A 242 -16.97 1.61 -5.93
N TRP A 243 -16.05 1.90 -5.01
CA TRP A 243 -15.17 0.87 -4.47
C TRP A 243 -16.00 -0.25 -3.84
N LYS A 244 -15.64 -1.49 -4.16
CA LYS A 244 -16.28 -2.70 -3.64
C LYS A 244 -15.54 -3.17 -2.40
N ILE A 245 -16.24 -3.16 -1.26
CA ILE A 245 -15.75 -3.76 -0.03
C ILE A 245 -15.65 -5.29 -0.20
N PRO A 246 -14.52 -5.92 0.17
CA PRO A 246 -14.37 -7.37 0.06
C PRO A 246 -15.22 -8.11 1.11
N THR A 247 -15.58 -9.36 0.83
CA THR A 247 -16.45 -10.16 1.71
C THR A 247 -15.83 -10.45 3.07
N SER A 248 -14.49 -10.54 3.15
CA SER A 248 -13.75 -10.65 4.42
C SER A 248 -14.05 -9.53 5.42
N TRP A 249 -14.46 -8.35 4.95
CA TRP A 249 -14.75 -7.24 5.86
C TRP A 249 -16.06 -7.41 6.65
N SER A 250 -16.92 -8.35 6.23
CA SER A 250 -18.20 -8.63 6.92
C SER A 250 -18.04 -9.07 8.39
N LEU A 251 -16.85 -9.55 8.78
CA LEU A 251 -16.54 -10.02 10.13
C LEU A 251 -15.40 -9.22 10.79
N LEU A 252 -15.08 -8.01 10.31
CA LEU A 252 -14.04 -7.16 10.92
C LEU A 252 -14.28 -6.90 12.41
N PHE A 253 -15.55 -6.75 12.80
CA PHE A 253 -15.97 -6.54 14.19
C PHE A 253 -16.48 -7.82 14.86
N GLY A 254 -16.09 -8.99 14.31
CA GLY A 254 -16.55 -10.31 14.76
C GLY A 254 -17.90 -10.71 14.18
N SER A 255 -18.27 -11.97 14.43
CA SER A 255 -19.66 -12.41 14.27
C SER A 255 -20.52 -11.74 15.33
N GLY A 256 -21.80 -11.46 15.02
CA GLY A 256 -22.73 -10.78 15.94
C GLY A 256 -22.67 -11.31 17.38
N ILE A 257 -23.00 -10.43 18.34
CA ILE A 257 -22.87 -10.73 19.77
C ILE A 257 -23.62 -12.03 20.10
N PRO A 258 -22.96 -13.02 20.72
CA PRO A 258 -23.62 -14.24 21.16
C PRO A 258 -24.92 -13.91 21.92
N PRO A 259 -26.09 -14.46 21.51
CA PRO A 259 -27.35 -14.18 22.19
C PRO A 259 -27.33 -14.49 23.69
N ALA A 260 -26.44 -15.38 24.13
CA ALA A 260 -26.25 -15.74 25.53
C ALA A 260 -25.56 -14.67 26.40
N LEU A 261 -25.13 -13.54 25.82
CA LEU A 261 -24.56 -12.41 26.55
C LEU A 261 -25.60 -11.34 26.94
N PHE A 262 -26.88 -11.52 26.55
CA PHE A 262 -28.01 -10.64 26.89
C PHE A 262 -29.12 -11.40 27.61
#